data_AF-A0A7S3FMQ5-F1
#
_entry.id   AF-A0A7S3FMQ5-F1
#
_cell.length_a   1.000
_cell.length_b   1.000
_cell.length_c   1.000
_cell.angle_alpha   90.00
_cell.angle_beta   90.00
_cell.angle_gamma   90.00
#
_symmetry.space_group_name_H-M   'P 1'
#
loop_
_entity.id
_entity.type
_entity.pdbx_description
1 polymer ?
#
loop_
_entity_poly.entity_id
_entity_poly.type
_entity_poly.pdbx_seq_one_letter_code
_entity_poly.pdbx_strand_id
1 'polypeptide(L)'
;LLRRAPRRAPPRAADDLPVPTKYNTAAHSPAYFQPDWARHRYTPRRFARHFSTWPTSLIMKNILPVVTLLTAETAIIAYAPQLAIALPMLPFSLTSFMMGLLLTFRANQSYGRWWEARKLWGGTVNSCRSLARETLNGLRKSSPALCGRGLCMVVAYVHVLAAHLQGLSDDYLRGVLEEKLEPTEVESIMRSKHRPGGVLHAMGQVNRAAQERGEIDNVTHLLLSGYVHNLTDYMGACERILRTPMPLSITRHTSRFLMVWMGCLPFALVPQMGALAVPVMAIIAILLFSIDEIGVNLEEPFRRLPLQDIANVIEASVVSYKEEHDSMRAVMMNADASA
;
A
#
# COMPACT_ATOMS: atom_id res chain seq x y z
N LEU A 1 -33.46 48.16 -24.17
CA LEU A 1 -33.83 46.87 -23.54
C LEU A 1 -32.56 46.06 -23.23
N LEU A 2 -31.99 46.36 -22.06
CA LEU A 2 -31.12 45.59 -21.15
C LEU A 2 -30.27 44.42 -21.70
N ARG A 3 -28.96 44.67 -21.88
CA ARG A 3 -27.89 43.65 -21.84
C ARG A 3 -27.86 43.02 -20.44
N ARG A 4 -28.25 41.75 -20.31
CA ARG A 4 -28.00 40.96 -19.09
C ARG A 4 -26.51 40.60 -19.02
N ALA A 5 -25.85 41.05 -17.96
CA ALA A 5 -24.52 40.59 -17.57
C ALA A 5 -24.53 39.07 -17.30
N PRO A 6 -23.42 38.35 -17.55
CA PRO A 6 -23.30 36.96 -17.15
C PRO A 6 -23.41 36.85 -15.62
N ARG A 7 -24.30 35.97 -15.15
CA ARG A 7 -24.48 35.67 -13.72
C ARG A 7 -23.12 35.32 -13.11
N ARG A 8 -22.70 36.07 -12.07
CA ARG A 8 -21.61 35.66 -11.18
C ARG A 8 -21.94 34.27 -10.64
N ALA A 9 -21.04 33.32 -10.86
CA ALA A 9 -21.07 32.04 -10.16
C ALA A 9 -21.02 32.30 -8.65
N PRO A 10 -21.73 31.51 -7.82
CA PRO A 10 -21.67 31.64 -6.38
C PRO A 10 -20.21 31.45 -5.89
N PRO A 11 -19.82 32.08 -4.78
CA PRO A 11 -18.47 31.93 -4.24
C PRO A 11 -18.24 30.46 -3.89
N ARG A 12 -17.16 29.88 -4.44
CA ARG A 12 -16.72 28.52 -4.09
C ARG A 12 -16.45 28.48 -2.59
N ALA A 13 -17.05 27.50 -1.91
CA ALA A 13 -16.65 27.18 -0.54
C ALA A 13 -15.19 26.75 -0.56
N ALA A 14 -14.43 27.19 0.45
CA ALA A 14 -12.96 27.15 0.47
C ALA A 14 -12.32 25.76 0.67
N ASP A 15 -12.95 24.66 0.22
CA ASP A 15 -12.43 23.28 0.36
C ASP A 15 -12.57 22.41 -0.91
N ASP A 16 -12.70 23.05 -2.08
CA ASP A 16 -12.86 22.39 -3.37
C ASP A 16 -11.50 22.11 -4.05
N LEU A 17 -10.93 20.92 -3.80
CA LEU A 17 -9.93 20.36 -4.72
C LEU A 17 -10.56 20.20 -6.12
N PRO A 18 -9.82 20.46 -7.21
CA PRO A 18 -10.39 20.56 -8.55
C PRO A 18 -11.03 19.24 -9.02
N VAL A 19 -12.20 19.38 -9.67
CA VAL A 19 -12.89 18.29 -10.36
C VAL A 19 -12.03 17.80 -11.54
N PRO A 20 -11.90 16.48 -11.77
CA PRO A 20 -11.08 15.94 -12.86
C PRO A 20 -11.57 16.45 -14.23
N THR A 21 -10.69 17.12 -14.98
CA THR A 21 -10.91 17.46 -16.39
C THR A 21 -10.24 16.41 -17.29
N LYS A 22 -10.57 16.40 -18.59
CA LYS A 22 -9.90 15.55 -19.60
C LYS A 22 -8.37 15.77 -19.68
N TYR A 23 -7.84 16.82 -19.04
CA TYR A 23 -6.42 17.14 -18.95
C TYR A 23 -5.77 16.72 -17.62
N ASN A 24 -6.55 16.22 -16.65
CA ASN A 24 -6.05 15.55 -15.45
C ASN A 24 -5.91 14.04 -15.70
N THR A 25 -5.34 13.68 -16.84
CA THR A 25 -4.91 12.31 -17.13
C THR A 25 -3.61 12.05 -16.37
N ALA A 26 -3.56 10.92 -15.65
CA ALA A 26 -2.44 10.08 -15.17
C ALA A 26 -1.02 10.65 -14.89
N ALA A 27 -0.58 11.74 -15.50
CA ALA A 27 0.79 12.23 -15.55
C ALA A 27 1.25 13.04 -14.31
N HIS A 28 0.35 13.55 -13.46
CA HIS A 28 0.74 14.46 -12.37
C HIS A 28 0.21 14.07 -10.97
N SER A 29 0.73 12.96 -10.45
CA SER A 29 0.64 12.42 -9.07
C SER A 29 -0.31 11.21 -8.89
N PRO A 30 0.15 9.99 -9.26
CA PRO A 30 -0.67 8.78 -9.21
C PRO A 30 -0.87 8.13 -7.83
N ALA A 31 -0.30 8.66 -6.73
CA ALA A 31 -0.30 7.89 -5.47
C ALA A 31 -1.64 7.91 -4.72
N TYR A 32 -2.53 8.89 -4.97
CA TYR A 32 -3.82 9.02 -4.26
C TYR A 32 -4.98 9.58 -5.08
N PHE A 33 -4.76 9.99 -6.35
CA PHE A 33 -5.86 10.29 -7.27
C PHE A 33 -6.38 9.00 -7.90
N GLN A 34 -6.94 8.11 -7.06
CA GLN A 34 -7.92 7.16 -7.59
C GLN A 34 -9.19 7.95 -7.90
N PRO A 35 -9.71 7.92 -9.14
CA PRO A 35 -11.08 8.38 -9.43
C PRO A 35 -12.08 7.77 -8.44
N ASP A 36 -11.79 6.56 -7.96
CA ASP A 36 -12.56 5.85 -6.94
C ASP A 36 -12.52 6.49 -5.55
N TRP A 37 -11.45 7.16 -5.14
CA TRP A 37 -11.39 7.85 -3.85
C TRP A 37 -12.20 9.16 -3.86
N ALA A 38 -12.15 9.91 -4.96
CA ALA A 38 -13.04 11.05 -5.16
C ALA A 38 -14.52 10.58 -5.14
N ARG A 39 -14.82 9.47 -5.82
CA ARG A 39 -16.13 8.79 -5.75
C ARG A 39 -16.44 8.26 -4.34
N HIS A 40 -15.44 7.92 -3.54
CA HIS A 40 -15.60 7.48 -2.16
C HIS A 40 -16.00 8.63 -1.23
N ARG A 41 -15.40 9.81 -1.40
CA ARG A 41 -15.61 11.00 -0.55
C ARG A 41 -16.94 11.70 -0.81
N TYR A 42 -17.33 11.89 -2.08
CA TYR A 42 -18.39 12.83 -2.46
C TYR A 42 -19.74 12.20 -2.85
N THR A 43 -19.88 10.86 -2.78
CA THR A 43 -21.16 10.23 -3.14
C THR A 43 -22.13 10.23 -1.95
N PRO A 44 -23.29 10.91 -2.00
CA PRO A 44 -24.27 10.89 -0.90
C PRO A 44 -24.85 9.49 -0.65
N ARG A 45 -24.80 8.62 -1.66
CA ARG A 45 -25.15 7.19 -1.58
C ARG A 45 -23.99 6.30 -1.14
N ARG A 46 -22.92 6.82 -0.52
CA ARG A 46 -21.75 6.04 -0.08
C ARG A 46 -22.15 4.86 0.79
N PHE A 47 -22.96 5.11 1.83
CA PHE A 47 -23.42 4.05 2.73
C PHE A 47 -24.32 3.03 2.03
N ALA A 48 -25.25 3.49 1.18
CA ALA A 48 -26.11 2.61 0.40
C ALA A 48 -25.31 1.72 -0.57
N ARG A 49 -24.28 2.26 -1.24
CA ARG A 49 -23.38 1.51 -2.11
C ARG A 49 -22.54 0.49 -1.32
N HIS A 50 -21.99 0.88 -0.18
CA HIS A 50 -21.21 -0.02 0.67
C HIS A 50 -22.07 -1.17 1.19
N PHE A 51 -23.33 -0.86 1.54
CA PHE A 51 -24.30 -1.87 1.91
C PHE A 51 -24.65 -2.80 0.73
N SER A 52 -24.88 -2.26 -0.48
CA SER A 52 -25.25 -3.08 -1.64
C SER A 52 -24.08 -3.91 -2.22
N THR A 53 -22.85 -3.42 -2.07
CA THR A 53 -21.62 -4.14 -2.50
C THR A 53 -21.06 -5.04 -1.41
N TRP A 54 -21.68 -5.07 -0.23
CA TRP A 54 -21.22 -5.87 0.91
C TRP A 54 -20.95 -7.35 0.57
N PRO A 55 -21.82 -8.06 -0.18
CA PRO A 55 -21.57 -9.47 -0.53
C PRO A 55 -20.36 -9.68 -1.44
N THR A 56 -19.92 -8.63 -2.14
CA THR A 56 -18.77 -8.71 -3.07
C THR A 56 -17.43 -8.51 -2.37
N SER A 57 -17.44 -8.01 -1.14
CA SER A 57 -16.23 -7.73 -0.35
C SER A 57 -15.44 -9.01 -0.05
N LEU A 58 -14.12 -8.94 -0.19
CA LEU A 58 -13.22 -10.05 0.14
C LEU A 58 -13.33 -10.46 1.61
N ILE A 59 -13.42 -9.48 2.52
CA ILE A 59 -13.59 -9.71 3.96
C ILE A 59 -14.86 -10.55 4.19
N MET A 60 -15.96 -10.17 3.54
CA MET A 60 -17.23 -10.89 3.67
C MET A 60 -17.12 -12.32 3.13
N LYS A 61 -16.52 -12.50 1.95
CA LYS A 61 -16.32 -13.83 1.36
C LYS A 61 -15.51 -14.76 2.26
N ASN A 62 -14.50 -14.23 2.96
CA ASN A 62 -13.63 -15.00 3.84
C ASN A 62 -14.34 -15.42 5.14
N ILE A 63 -15.18 -14.55 5.72
CA ILE A 63 -15.90 -14.86 6.98
C ILE A 63 -17.19 -15.64 6.75
N LEU A 64 -17.76 -15.59 5.54
CA LEU A 64 -19.07 -16.17 5.22
C LEU A 64 -19.21 -17.64 5.65
N PRO A 65 -18.23 -18.55 5.40
CA PRO A 65 -18.36 -19.95 5.82
C PRO A 65 -18.58 -20.10 7.33
N VAL A 66 -17.81 -19.36 8.15
CA VAL A 66 -17.92 -19.41 9.62
C VAL A 66 -19.22 -18.78 10.10
N VAL A 67 -19.62 -17.64 9.52
CA VAL A 67 -20.90 -16.99 9.83
C VAL A 67 -22.07 -17.92 9.50
N THR A 68 -22.04 -18.60 8.35
CA THR A 68 -23.10 -19.54 7.96
C THR A 68 -23.16 -20.74 8.89
N LEU A 69 -22.02 -21.28 9.32
CA LEU A 69 -21.95 -22.38 10.27
C LEU A 69 -22.58 -22.02 11.61
N LEU A 70 -22.18 -20.87 12.20
CA LEU A 70 -22.70 -20.41 13.48
C LEU A 70 -24.18 -20.05 13.41
N THR A 71 -24.62 -19.48 12.28
CA THR A 71 -26.04 -19.15 12.07
C THR A 71 -26.88 -20.42 11.93
N ALA A 72 -26.36 -21.42 11.21
CA ALA A 72 -27.01 -22.73 11.07
C ALA A 72 -27.09 -23.48 12.41
N GLU A 73 -26.00 -23.48 13.19
CA GLU A 73 -25.98 -23.99 14.57
C GLU A 73 -27.07 -23.32 15.42
N THR A 74 -27.14 -21.99 15.38
CA THR A 74 -28.17 -21.24 16.11
C THR A 74 -29.58 -21.62 15.68
N ALA A 75 -29.81 -21.82 14.38
CA ALA A 75 -31.09 -22.25 13.86
C ALA A 75 -31.45 -23.66 14.35
N ILE A 76 -30.50 -24.59 14.35
CA ILE A 76 -30.70 -25.95 14.89
C ILE A 76 -31.10 -25.87 16.37
N ILE A 77 -30.39 -25.09 17.19
CA ILE A 77 -30.69 -24.92 18.62
C ILE A 77 -32.08 -24.29 18.81
N ALA A 78 -32.48 -23.32 17.97
CA ALA A 78 -33.76 -22.64 18.06
C ALA A 78 -34.96 -23.52 17.65
N TYR A 79 -34.80 -24.39 16.64
CA TYR A 79 -35.89 -25.20 16.09
C TYR A 79 -35.88 -26.66 16.56
N ALA A 80 -34.80 -27.12 17.19
CA ALA A 80 -34.67 -28.43 17.81
C ALA A 80 -34.13 -28.30 19.25
N PRO A 81 -34.86 -27.63 20.17
CA PRO A 81 -34.38 -27.33 21.52
C PRO A 81 -34.04 -28.58 22.35
N GLN A 82 -34.59 -29.74 22.01
CA GLN A 82 -34.25 -31.03 22.61
C GLN A 82 -32.78 -31.45 22.45
N LEU A 83 -32.06 -30.85 21.49
CA LEU A 83 -30.63 -31.08 21.25
C LEU A 83 -29.75 -30.08 22.02
N ALA A 84 -30.34 -29.06 22.65
CA ALA A 84 -29.63 -27.92 23.19
C ALA A 84 -29.34 -28.06 24.69
N ILE A 85 -28.12 -27.68 25.08
CA ILE A 85 -27.75 -27.43 26.47
C ILE A 85 -27.91 -25.94 26.74
N ALA A 86 -28.69 -25.54 27.74
CA ALA A 86 -28.84 -24.13 28.10
C ALA A 86 -27.62 -23.64 28.89
N LEU A 87 -26.95 -22.60 28.40
CA LEU A 87 -25.86 -21.93 29.12
C LEU A 87 -26.36 -20.61 29.75
N PRO A 88 -25.84 -20.22 30.92
CA PRO A 88 -26.15 -18.92 31.50
C PRO A 88 -25.53 -17.80 30.64
N MET A 89 -26.23 -16.67 30.52
CA MET A 89 -25.77 -15.52 29.73
C MET A 89 -24.73 -14.65 30.44
N LEU A 90 -24.63 -14.74 31.77
CA LEU A 90 -23.71 -13.93 32.58
C LEU A 90 -22.23 -14.02 32.12
N PRO A 91 -21.65 -15.20 31.84
CA PRO A 91 -20.27 -15.29 31.35
C PRO A 91 -20.05 -14.55 30.03
N PHE A 92 -21.01 -14.59 29.11
CA PHE A 92 -20.92 -13.92 27.80
C PHE A 92 -21.00 -12.41 27.95
N SER A 93 -21.92 -11.92 28.79
CA SER A 93 -22.02 -10.49 29.09
C SER A 93 -20.72 -9.94 29.67
N LEU A 94 -20.12 -10.63 30.65
CA LEU A 94 -18.86 -10.22 31.28
C LEU A 94 -17.66 -10.26 30.31
N THR A 95 -17.62 -11.24 29.41
CA THR A 95 -16.48 -11.44 28.50
C THR A 95 -16.61 -10.73 27.15
N SER A 96 -17.80 -10.24 26.79
CA SER A 96 -18.06 -9.54 25.52
C SER A 96 -17.18 -8.31 25.32
N PHE A 97 -17.03 -7.48 26.35
CA PHE A 97 -16.14 -6.32 26.31
C PHE A 97 -14.69 -6.73 26.10
N MET A 98 -14.24 -7.77 26.82
CA MET A 98 -12.88 -8.30 26.68
C MET A 98 -12.63 -8.83 25.26
N MET A 99 -13.62 -9.47 24.63
CA MET A 99 -13.53 -9.92 23.23
C MET A 99 -13.37 -8.74 22.28
N GLY A 100 -14.23 -7.72 22.39
CA GLY A 100 -14.15 -6.52 21.56
C GLY A 100 -12.80 -5.80 21.71
N LEU A 101 -12.29 -5.72 22.93
CA LEU A 101 -10.99 -5.13 23.24
C LEU A 101 -9.83 -5.94 22.62
N LEU A 102 -9.86 -7.27 22.76
CA LEU A 102 -8.86 -8.17 22.18
C LEU A 102 -8.77 -8.03 20.66
N LEU A 103 -9.92 -8.04 19.98
CA LEU A 103 -10.00 -7.85 18.53
C LEU A 103 -9.51 -6.48 18.09
N THR A 104 -9.89 -5.42 18.83
CA THR A 104 -9.45 -4.06 18.55
C THR A 104 -7.94 -3.91 18.70
N PHE A 105 -7.35 -4.44 19.78
CA PHE A 105 -5.90 -4.41 19.97
C PHE A 105 -5.15 -5.16 18.88
N ARG A 106 -5.66 -6.32 18.46
CA ARG A 106 -5.09 -7.05 17.34
C ARG A 106 -5.14 -6.22 16.06
N ALA A 107 -6.31 -5.71 15.69
CA ALA A 107 -6.47 -4.89 14.49
C ALA A 107 -5.55 -3.65 14.49
N ASN A 108 -5.38 -3.02 15.66
CA ASN A 108 -4.49 -1.87 15.82
C ASN A 108 -3.01 -2.24 15.62
N GLN A 109 -2.56 -3.40 16.12
CA GLN A 109 -1.20 -3.90 15.87
C GLN A 109 -0.96 -4.19 14.38
N SER A 110 -1.92 -4.83 13.71
CA SER A 110 -1.86 -5.08 12.27
C SER A 110 -1.82 -3.77 11.47
N TYR A 111 -2.63 -2.78 11.86
CA TYR A 111 -2.60 -1.44 11.26
C TYR A 111 -1.24 -0.76 11.43
N GLY A 112 -0.63 -0.86 12.62
CA GLY A 112 0.71 -0.33 12.88
C GLY A 112 1.76 -0.88 11.92
N ARG A 113 1.74 -2.18 11.65
CA ARG A 113 2.61 -2.85 10.68
C ARG A 113 2.37 -2.35 9.24
N TRP A 114 1.11 -2.20 8.85
CA TRP A 114 0.77 -1.62 7.55
C TRP A 114 1.25 -0.17 7.40
N TRP A 115 1.08 0.64 8.43
CA TRP A 115 1.52 2.02 8.42
C TRP A 115 3.05 2.16 8.41
N GLU A 116 3.78 1.29 9.11
CA GLU A 116 5.25 1.23 9.05
C GLU A 116 5.72 0.95 7.61
N ALA A 117 5.16 -0.08 6.95
CA ALA A 117 5.47 -0.40 5.56
C ALA A 117 5.21 0.79 4.62
N ARG A 118 4.09 1.50 4.78
CA ARG A 118 3.77 2.69 3.99
C ARG A 118 4.77 3.82 4.20
N LYS A 119 5.22 4.05 5.44
CA LYS A 119 6.25 5.08 5.75
C LYS A 119 7.60 4.75 5.12
N LEU A 120 8.03 3.49 5.19
CA LEU A 120 9.29 3.04 4.57
C LEU A 120 9.29 3.24 3.05
N TRP A 121 8.16 2.93 2.39
CA TRP A 121 7.99 3.23 0.97
C TRP A 121 7.95 4.74 0.67
N GLY A 122 7.45 5.56 1.60
CA GLY A 122 7.58 7.03 1.53
C GLY A 122 9.04 7.49 1.56
N GLY A 123 9.86 6.91 2.44
CA GLY A 123 11.31 7.15 2.47
C GLY A 123 12.00 6.72 1.18
N THR A 124 11.61 5.58 0.63
CA THR A 124 12.10 5.05 -0.66
C THR A 124 11.81 6.02 -1.81
N VAL A 125 10.57 6.52 -1.91
CA VAL A 125 10.17 7.55 -2.90
C VAL A 125 11.07 8.78 -2.80
N ASN A 126 11.25 9.30 -1.58
CA ASN A 126 12.03 10.51 -1.37
C ASN A 126 13.50 10.31 -1.74
N SER A 127 14.10 9.19 -1.33
CA SER A 127 15.50 8.89 -1.63
C SER A 127 15.73 8.63 -3.12
N CYS A 128 14.81 7.95 -3.82
CA CYS A 128 14.90 7.77 -5.27
C CYS A 128 14.83 9.11 -6.01
N ARG A 129 13.92 10.00 -5.61
CA ARG A 129 13.78 11.34 -6.21
C ARG A 129 15.02 12.19 -5.99
N SER A 130 15.57 12.19 -4.78
CA SER A 130 16.79 12.94 -4.47
C SER A 130 18.00 12.36 -5.20
N LEU A 131 18.16 11.04 -5.22
CA LEU A 131 19.21 10.36 -5.98
C LEU A 131 19.14 10.70 -7.47
N ALA A 132 17.94 10.68 -8.06
CA ALA A 132 17.76 11.04 -9.47
C ALA A 132 18.15 12.50 -9.77
N ARG A 133 17.74 13.46 -8.93
CA ARG A 133 18.12 14.87 -9.09
C ARG A 133 19.62 15.08 -8.95
N GLU A 134 20.26 14.50 -7.94
CA GLU A 134 21.72 14.64 -7.76
C GLU A 134 22.51 13.94 -8.88
N THR A 135 21.99 12.81 -9.39
CA THR A 135 22.57 12.14 -10.57
C THR A 135 22.52 13.05 -11.80
N LEU A 136 21.39 13.73 -12.04
CA LEU A 136 21.26 14.71 -13.12
C LEU A 136 22.21 15.89 -12.93
N ASN A 137 22.22 16.51 -11.75
CA ASN A 137 23.04 17.67 -11.46
C ASN A 137 24.54 17.38 -11.60
N GLY A 138 24.99 16.23 -11.09
CA GLY A 138 26.40 15.84 -11.10
C GLY A 138 26.90 15.31 -12.45
N LEU A 139 26.08 14.53 -13.16
CA LEU A 139 26.57 13.75 -14.32
C LEU A 139 26.01 14.19 -15.66
N ARG A 140 24.88 14.90 -15.73
CA ARG A 140 24.20 15.17 -17.01
C ARG A 140 25.08 15.95 -17.99
N LYS A 141 25.94 16.85 -17.51
CA LYS A 141 26.90 17.60 -18.34
C LYS A 141 28.11 16.76 -18.70
N SER A 142 28.72 16.16 -17.69
CA SER A 142 30.06 15.58 -17.77
C SER A 142 30.02 14.21 -18.46
N SER A 143 29.04 13.36 -18.10
CA SER A 143 28.85 12.03 -18.68
C SER A 143 27.37 11.66 -18.87
N PRO A 144 26.75 12.04 -20.01
CA PRO A 144 25.34 11.75 -20.28
C PRO A 144 24.99 10.25 -20.25
N ALA A 145 25.92 9.39 -20.66
CA ALA A 145 25.74 7.94 -20.65
C ALA A 145 25.69 7.36 -19.22
N LEU A 146 26.62 7.76 -18.34
CA LEU A 146 26.60 7.34 -16.94
C LEU A 146 25.39 7.91 -16.20
N CYS A 147 25.01 9.16 -16.49
CA CYS A 147 23.79 9.76 -15.97
C CYS A 147 22.56 8.93 -16.35
N GLY A 148 22.39 8.60 -17.63
CA GLY A 148 21.27 7.78 -18.11
C GLY A 148 21.23 6.42 -17.41
N ARG A 149 22.37 5.74 -17.32
CA ARG A 149 22.50 4.46 -16.64
C ARG A 149 22.13 4.55 -15.14
N GLY A 150 22.59 5.59 -14.44
CA GLY A 150 22.23 5.83 -13.04
C GLY A 150 20.72 6.02 -12.84
N LEU A 151 20.07 6.80 -13.71
CA LEU A 151 18.62 7.00 -13.68
C LEU A 151 17.85 5.70 -13.98
N CYS A 152 18.28 4.92 -14.98
CA CYS A 152 17.67 3.62 -15.26
C CYS A 152 17.81 2.65 -14.08
N MET A 153 18.94 2.65 -13.38
CA MET A 153 19.11 1.85 -12.15
C MET A 153 18.13 2.29 -11.05
N VAL A 154 17.88 3.60 -10.87
CA VAL A 154 16.88 4.10 -9.90
C VAL A 154 15.49 3.56 -10.21
N VAL A 155 15.10 3.60 -11.48
CA VAL A 155 13.80 3.06 -11.92
C VAL A 155 13.76 1.54 -11.77
N ALA A 156 14.81 0.83 -12.17
CA ALA A 156 14.89 -0.62 -12.03
C ALA A 156 14.77 -1.05 -10.56
N TYR A 157 15.45 -0.36 -9.64
CA TYR A 157 15.44 -0.69 -8.22
C TYR A 157 14.03 -0.65 -7.62
N VAL A 158 13.23 0.37 -7.92
CA VAL A 158 11.88 0.50 -7.33
C VAL A 158 10.93 -0.59 -7.82
N HIS A 159 11.04 -0.98 -9.08
CA HIS A 159 10.26 -2.09 -9.66
C HIS A 159 10.71 -3.44 -9.12
N VAL A 160 12.03 -3.66 -9.04
CA VAL A 160 12.61 -4.88 -8.47
C VAL A 160 12.23 -5.03 -7.00
N LEU A 161 12.29 -3.95 -6.21
CA LEU A 161 11.89 -3.95 -4.81
C LEU A 161 10.39 -4.23 -4.66
N ALA A 162 9.54 -3.59 -5.47
CA ALA A 162 8.09 -3.81 -5.44
C ALA A 162 7.75 -5.28 -5.75
N ALA A 163 8.31 -5.82 -6.83
CA ALA A 163 8.14 -7.21 -7.24
C ALA A 163 8.66 -8.19 -6.17
N HIS A 164 9.82 -7.90 -5.57
CA HIS A 164 10.40 -8.70 -4.51
C HIS A 164 9.50 -8.78 -3.27
N LEU A 165 8.98 -7.65 -2.80
CA LEU A 165 8.11 -7.61 -1.61
C LEU A 165 6.72 -8.19 -1.86
N GLN A 166 6.25 -8.20 -3.10
CA GLN A 166 4.97 -8.79 -3.51
C GLN A 166 5.07 -10.27 -3.89
N GLY A 167 6.29 -10.80 -4.09
CA GLY A 167 6.50 -12.16 -4.56
C GLY A 167 6.02 -12.37 -6.00
N LEU A 168 6.20 -11.37 -6.88
CA LEU A 168 5.86 -11.49 -8.29
C LEU A 168 6.85 -12.43 -9.01
N SER A 169 6.41 -13.01 -10.13
CA SER A 169 7.20 -13.99 -10.88
C SER A 169 8.44 -13.40 -11.53
N ASP A 170 9.43 -14.25 -11.76
CA ASP A 170 10.66 -13.87 -12.46
C ASP A 170 10.37 -13.41 -13.90
N ASP A 171 9.36 -13.97 -14.57
CA ASP A 171 8.93 -13.56 -15.91
C ASP A 171 8.36 -12.14 -15.94
N TYR A 172 7.54 -11.80 -14.94
CA TYR A 172 7.03 -10.44 -14.79
C TYR A 172 8.18 -9.45 -14.58
N LEU A 173 9.10 -9.79 -13.66
CA LEU A 173 10.23 -8.93 -13.35
C LEU A 173 11.13 -8.74 -14.57
N ARG A 174 11.44 -9.82 -15.29
CA ARG A 174 12.24 -9.77 -16.52
C ARG A 174 11.61 -8.84 -17.55
N GLY A 175 10.31 -8.98 -17.83
CA GLY A 175 9.61 -8.12 -18.78
C GLY A 175 9.72 -6.62 -18.43
N VAL A 176 9.56 -6.27 -17.15
CA VAL A 176 9.68 -4.87 -16.69
C VAL A 176 11.12 -4.34 -16.82
N LEU A 177 12.13 -5.19 -16.64
CA LEU A 177 13.55 -4.81 -16.73
C LEU A 177 14.04 -4.68 -18.18
N GLU A 178 13.58 -5.53 -19.08
CA GLU A 178 13.95 -5.53 -20.51
C GLU A 178 13.50 -4.24 -21.23
N GLU A 179 12.46 -3.57 -20.74
CA GLU A 179 12.03 -2.26 -21.26
C GLU A 179 12.96 -1.11 -20.86
N LYS A 180 13.83 -1.30 -19.85
CA LYS A 180 14.51 -0.19 -19.15
C LYS A 180 16.03 -0.32 -19.12
N LEU A 181 16.56 -1.53 -19.26
CA LEU A 181 17.98 -1.85 -19.12
C LEU A 181 18.49 -2.66 -20.31
N GLU A 182 19.81 -2.61 -20.52
CA GLU A 182 20.46 -3.45 -21.53
C GLU A 182 20.37 -4.94 -21.18
N PRO A 183 20.31 -5.87 -22.16
CA PRO A 183 20.14 -7.30 -21.89
C PRO A 183 21.20 -7.88 -20.93
N THR A 184 22.44 -7.40 -21.01
CA THR A 184 23.52 -7.82 -20.11
C THR A 184 23.29 -7.41 -18.66
N GLU A 185 22.67 -6.24 -18.44
CA GLU A 185 22.35 -5.73 -17.11
C GLU A 185 21.16 -6.48 -16.51
N VAL A 186 20.13 -6.75 -17.33
CA VAL A 186 18.99 -7.59 -16.95
C VAL A 186 19.48 -8.95 -16.48
N GLU A 187 20.33 -9.62 -17.26
CA GLU A 187 20.90 -10.92 -16.89
C GLU A 187 21.72 -10.85 -15.59
N SER A 188 22.50 -9.80 -15.39
CA SER A 188 23.25 -9.60 -14.15
C SER A 188 22.33 -9.48 -12.93
N ILE A 189 21.22 -8.74 -13.04
CA ILE A 189 20.26 -8.56 -11.95
C ILE A 189 19.50 -9.86 -11.71
N MET A 190 19.03 -10.53 -12.76
CA MET A 190 18.25 -11.76 -12.66
C MET A 190 19.04 -12.93 -12.04
N ARG A 191 20.37 -12.95 -12.27
CA ARG A 191 21.30 -13.91 -11.66
C ARG A 191 21.61 -13.62 -10.19
N SER A 192 21.33 -12.40 -9.70
CA SER A 192 21.56 -12.08 -8.30
C SER A 192 20.64 -12.90 -7.40
N LYS A 193 21.21 -13.52 -6.36
CA LYS A 193 20.44 -14.21 -5.30
C LYS A 193 19.49 -13.24 -4.59
N HIS A 194 19.90 -11.99 -4.46
CA HIS A 194 19.12 -10.92 -3.85
C HIS A 194 19.03 -9.76 -4.83
N ARG A 195 17.94 -9.74 -5.60
CA ARG A 195 17.78 -8.84 -6.76
C ARG A 195 17.77 -7.36 -6.37
N PRO A 196 16.99 -6.91 -5.36
CA PRO A 196 17.01 -5.50 -4.96
C PRO A 196 18.40 -5.02 -4.52
N GLY A 197 19.10 -5.82 -3.71
CA GLY A 197 20.48 -5.54 -3.29
C GLY A 197 21.48 -5.58 -4.44
N GLY A 198 21.27 -6.45 -5.43
CA GLY A 198 22.05 -6.48 -6.66
C GLY A 198 21.96 -5.16 -7.45
N VAL A 199 20.75 -4.59 -7.55
CA VAL A 199 20.56 -3.27 -8.19
C VAL A 199 21.22 -2.15 -7.37
N LEU A 200 21.08 -2.15 -6.04
CA LEU A 200 21.76 -1.18 -5.18
C LEU A 200 23.29 -1.26 -5.32
N HIS A 201 23.84 -2.46 -5.44
CA HIS A 201 25.26 -2.65 -5.71
C HIS A 201 25.64 -2.06 -7.07
N ALA A 202 24.85 -2.31 -8.12
CA ALA A 202 25.07 -1.75 -9.45
C ALA A 202 25.03 -0.21 -9.45
N MET A 203 24.11 0.42 -8.70
CA MET A 203 24.10 1.87 -8.48
C MET A 203 25.40 2.38 -7.86
N GLY A 204 25.89 1.69 -6.82
CA GLY A 204 27.17 2.01 -6.20
C GLY A 204 28.33 1.97 -7.18
N GLN A 205 28.35 0.98 -8.09
CA GLN A 205 29.36 0.88 -9.15
C GLN A 205 29.27 2.03 -10.17
N VAL A 206 28.05 2.48 -10.52
CA VAL A 206 27.87 3.66 -11.38
C VAL A 206 28.43 4.92 -10.70
N ASN A 207 28.11 5.14 -9.43
CA ASN A 207 28.63 6.27 -8.66
C ASN A 207 30.17 6.22 -8.56
N ARG A 208 30.72 5.04 -8.30
CA ARG A 208 32.16 4.83 -8.20
C ARG A 208 32.88 5.09 -9.52
N ALA A 209 32.36 4.57 -10.63
CA ALA A 209 32.91 4.79 -11.96
C ALA A 209 32.90 6.27 -12.35
N ALA A 210 31.85 7.00 -11.96
CA ALA A 210 31.80 8.45 -12.18
C ALA A 210 32.88 9.21 -11.39
N GLN A 211 33.10 8.84 -10.13
CA GLN A 211 34.15 9.43 -9.30
C GLN A 211 35.55 9.15 -9.86
N GLU A 212 35.84 7.90 -10.23
CA GLU A 212 37.14 7.49 -10.76
C GLU A 212 37.49 8.17 -12.10
N ARG A 213 36.46 8.51 -12.89
CA ARG A 213 36.59 9.28 -14.14
C ARG A 213 36.69 10.80 -13.91
N GLY A 214 36.58 11.27 -12.67
CA GLY A 214 36.59 12.70 -12.34
C GLY A 214 35.34 13.45 -12.78
N GLU A 215 34.24 12.73 -13.07
CA GLU A 215 32.97 13.32 -13.52
C GLU A 215 32.20 13.97 -12.37
N ILE A 216 32.42 13.48 -11.14
CA ILE A 216 31.90 13.99 -9.88
C ILE A 216 33.02 14.09 -8.84
N ASP A 217 32.89 15.04 -7.92
CA ASP A 217 33.83 15.22 -6.82
C ASP A 217 33.51 14.28 -5.64
N ASN A 218 34.36 14.30 -4.62
CA ASN A 218 34.19 13.46 -3.43
C ASN A 218 32.91 13.81 -2.64
N VAL A 219 32.48 15.08 -2.65
CA VAL A 219 31.29 15.51 -1.91
C VAL A 219 30.03 15.00 -2.60
N THR A 220 29.91 15.16 -3.92
CA THR A 220 28.79 14.58 -4.69
C THR A 220 28.79 13.06 -4.61
N HIS A 221 29.95 12.40 -4.68
CA HIS A 221 30.03 10.95 -4.49
C HIS A 221 29.50 10.50 -3.11
N LEU A 222 29.86 11.22 -2.04
CA LEU A 222 29.37 10.95 -0.69
C LEU A 222 27.86 11.15 -0.58
N LEU A 223 27.32 12.22 -1.17
CA LEU A 223 25.88 12.48 -1.21
C LEU A 223 25.11 11.38 -1.94
N LEU A 224 25.54 11.00 -3.14
CA LEU A 224 24.93 9.93 -3.93
C LEU A 224 24.97 8.59 -3.18
N SER A 225 26.13 8.27 -2.58
CA SER A 225 26.29 7.07 -1.76
C SER A 225 25.38 7.06 -0.52
N GLY A 226 25.17 8.23 0.09
CA GLY A 226 24.22 8.40 1.20
C GLY A 226 22.78 8.05 0.81
N TYR A 227 22.33 8.42 -0.39
CA TYR A 227 21.00 8.00 -0.85
C TYR A 227 20.91 6.50 -1.12
N VAL A 228 21.95 5.87 -1.69
CA VAL A 228 22.00 4.41 -1.87
C VAL A 228 21.97 3.68 -0.51
N HIS A 229 22.66 4.22 0.50
CA HIS A 229 22.59 3.72 1.86
C HIS A 229 21.18 3.80 2.46
N ASN A 230 20.51 4.96 2.34
CA ASN A 230 19.12 5.11 2.78
C ASN A 230 18.17 4.11 2.11
N LEU A 231 18.34 3.87 0.80
CA LEU A 231 17.56 2.87 0.08
C LEU A 231 17.80 1.45 0.64
N THR A 232 19.05 1.13 0.99
CA THR A 232 19.41 -0.13 1.65
C THR A 232 18.71 -0.29 2.99
N ASP A 233 18.67 0.76 3.81
CA ASP A 233 17.99 0.75 5.11
C ASP A 233 16.48 0.54 4.96
N TYR A 234 15.84 1.23 4.01
CA TYR A 234 14.42 1.05 3.76
C TYR A 234 14.09 -0.34 3.22
N MET A 235 14.92 -0.90 2.33
CA MET A 235 14.80 -2.27 1.84
C MET A 235 14.92 -3.28 3.00
N GLY A 236 15.95 -3.16 3.83
CA GLY A 236 16.17 -4.04 4.97
C GLY A 236 15.02 -3.97 5.98
N ALA A 237 14.49 -2.78 6.25
CA ALA A 237 13.32 -2.60 7.10
C ALA A 237 12.06 -3.23 6.49
N CYS A 238 11.85 -3.10 5.18
CA CYS A 238 10.75 -3.77 4.47
C CYS A 238 10.88 -5.30 4.54
N GLU A 239 12.09 -5.85 4.38
CA GLU A 239 12.35 -7.29 4.52
C GLU A 239 12.11 -7.78 5.94
N ARG A 240 12.46 -6.99 6.97
CA ARG A 240 12.13 -7.29 8.36
C ARG A 240 10.63 -7.36 8.56
N ILE A 241 9.86 -6.42 7.99
CA ILE A 241 8.39 -6.49 8.03
C ILE A 241 7.89 -7.73 7.28
N LEU A 242 8.48 -8.10 6.15
CA LEU A 242 8.03 -9.26 5.36
C LEU A 242 8.32 -10.59 6.06
N ARG A 243 9.53 -10.76 6.59
CA ARG A 243 10.03 -12.03 7.15
C ARG A 243 9.66 -12.25 8.61
N THR A 244 9.32 -11.20 9.34
CA THR A 244 8.92 -11.29 10.75
C THR A 244 7.41 -11.07 10.87
N PRO A 245 6.59 -12.13 10.74
CA PRO A 245 5.16 -12.03 10.98
C PRO A 245 4.86 -11.71 12.45
N MET A 246 3.64 -11.24 12.71
CA MET A 246 3.16 -11.08 14.08
C MET A 246 3.26 -12.42 14.83
N PRO A 247 3.58 -12.42 16.14
CA PRO A 247 3.69 -13.64 16.93
C PRO A 247 2.44 -14.51 16.78
N LEU A 248 2.64 -15.74 16.32
CA LEU A 248 1.55 -16.67 16.02
C LEU A 248 0.68 -16.98 17.25
N SER A 249 1.23 -16.85 18.46
CA SER A 249 0.47 -17.00 19.69
C SER A 249 -0.70 -16.01 19.77
N ILE A 250 -0.45 -14.72 19.49
CA ILE A 250 -1.48 -13.68 19.54
C ILE A 250 -2.58 -13.97 18.52
N THR A 251 -2.21 -14.18 17.26
CA THR A 251 -3.16 -14.48 16.18
C THR A 251 -3.97 -15.75 16.44
N ARG A 252 -3.32 -16.84 16.88
CA ARG A 252 -4.00 -18.12 17.15
C ARG A 252 -4.90 -18.05 18.38
N HIS A 253 -4.45 -17.44 19.48
CA HIS A 253 -5.26 -17.35 20.70
C HIS A 253 -6.47 -16.46 20.50
N THR A 254 -6.33 -15.31 19.83
CA THR A 254 -7.46 -14.43 19.53
C THR A 254 -8.50 -15.14 18.66
N SER A 255 -8.08 -15.80 17.58
CA SER A 255 -9.00 -16.51 16.69
C SER A 255 -9.70 -17.69 17.38
N ARG A 256 -8.95 -18.50 18.16
CA ARG A 256 -9.52 -19.62 18.93
C ARG A 256 -10.50 -19.16 20.00
N PHE A 257 -10.15 -18.10 20.74
CA PHE A 257 -11.03 -17.53 21.76
C PHE A 257 -12.31 -17.00 21.13
N LEU A 258 -12.21 -16.29 19.99
CA LEU A 258 -13.37 -15.83 19.22
C LEU A 258 -14.25 -16.99 18.77
N MET A 259 -13.66 -18.06 18.20
CA MET A 259 -14.42 -19.23 17.74
C MET A 259 -15.16 -19.93 18.89
N VAL A 260 -14.48 -20.16 20.03
CA VAL A 260 -15.11 -20.81 21.18
C VAL A 260 -16.21 -19.94 21.77
N TRP A 261 -15.95 -18.64 21.93
CA TRP A 261 -16.95 -17.70 22.47
C TRP A 261 -18.18 -17.61 21.56
N MET A 262 -17.99 -17.51 20.25
CA MET A 262 -19.08 -17.45 19.27
C MET A 262 -19.83 -18.76 19.14
N GLY A 263 -19.15 -19.91 19.16
CA GLY A 263 -19.81 -21.22 19.12
C GLY A 263 -20.63 -21.52 20.38
N CYS A 264 -20.19 -21.04 21.56
CA CYS A 264 -20.95 -21.23 22.79
C CYS A 264 -22.10 -20.22 22.97
N LEU A 265 -22.02 -19.03 22.35
CA LEU A 265 -23.02 -17.98 22.47
C LEU A 265 -24.47 -18.41 22.15
N PRO A 266 -24.77 -19.18 21.07
CA PRO A 266 -26.15 -19.51 20.73
C PRO A 266 -26.88 -20.33 21.81
N PHE A 267 -26.15 -21.17 22.56
CA PHE A 267 -26.69 -21.95 23.69
C PHE A 267 -27.17 -21.07 24.86
N ALA A 268 -26.65 -19.85 24.95
CA ALA A 268 -27.04 -18.87 25.95
C ALA A 268 -28.07 -17.87 25.41
N LEU A 269 -27.99 -17.56 24.11
CA LEU A 269 -28.84 -16.57 23.43
C LEU A 269 -30.25 -17.11 23.10
N VAL A 270 -30.35 -18.33 22.58
CA VAL A 270 -31.63 -18.93 22.16
C VAL A 270 -32.66 -19.01 23.30
N PRO A 271 -32.30 -19.43 24.54
CA PRO A 271 -33.26 -19.44 25.65
C PRO A 271 -33.89 -18.06 25.97
N GLN A 272 -33.21 -16.96 25.64
CA GLN A 272 -33.71 -15.61 25.93
C GLN A 272 -34.63 -15.04 24.84
N MET A 273 -34.38 -15.38 23.58
CA MET A 273 -35.06 -14.73 22.44
C MET A 273 -35.62 -15.69 21.39
N GLY A 274 -35.52 -17.01 21.61
CA GLY A 274 -36.03 -18.04 20.72
C GLY A 274 -35.46 -17.91 19.29
N ALA A 275 -36.33 -18.00 18.29
CA ALA A 275 -35.96 -17.91 16.88
C ALA A 275 -35.31 -16.56 16.48
N LEU A 276 -35.53 -15.48 17.24
CA LEU A 276 -34.88 -14.19 16.99
C LEU A 276 -33.35 -14.27 17.19
N ALA A 277 -32.85 -15.28 17.92
CA ALA A 277 -31.42 -15.51 18.08
C ALA A 277 -30.70 -15.76 16.74
N VAL A 278 -31.38 -16.32 15.74
CA VAL A 278 -30.77 -16.66 14.44
C VAL A 278 -30.27 -15.40 13.70
N PRO A 279 -31.10 -14.39 13.40
CA PRO A 279 -30.62 -13.17 12.76
C PRO A 279 -29.68 -12.36 13.67
N VAL A 280 -29.87 -12.38 14.99
CA VAL A 280 -28.99 -11.67 15.93
C VAL A 280 -27.59 -12.28 15.92
N MET A 281 -27.49 -13.62 15.93
CA MET A 281 -26.21 -14.32 15.87
C MET A 281 -25.48 -14.02 14.57
N ALA A 282 -26.18 -14.02 13.43
CA ALA A 282 -25.60 -13.66 12.13
C ALA A 282 -24.99 -12.25 12.17
N ILE A 283 -25.70 -11.27 12.74
CA ILE A 283 -25.22 -9.88 12.87
C ILE A 283 -23.97 -9.82 13.75
N ILE A 284 -23.99 -10.44 14.94
CA ILE A 284 -22.84 -10.43 15.87
C ILE A 284 -21.63 -11.13 15.23
N ALA A 285 -21.84 -12.26 14.56
CA ALA A 285 -20.79 -12.99 13.84
C ALA A 285 -20.17 -12.13 12.75
N ILE A 286 -20.99 -11.49 11.91
CA ILE A 286 -20.49 -10.58 10.88
C ILE A 286 -19.64 -9.47 11.51
N LEU A 287 -20.10 -8.83 12.59
CA LEU A 287 -19.39 -7.72 13.23
C LEU A 287 -18.02 -8.16 13.79
N LEU A 288 -17.98 -9.22 14.59
CA LEU A 288 -16.75 -9.64 15.28
C LEU A 288 -15.75 -10.30 14.32
N PHE A 289 -16.20 -11.20 13.44
CA PHE A 289 -15.30 -11.83 12.48
C PHE A 289 -14.80 -10.83 11.43
N SER A 290 -15.58 -9.80 11.07
CA SER A 290 -15.07 -8.74 10.17
C SER A 290 -13.88 -8.01 10.78
N ILE A 291 -13.88 -7.74 12.09
CA ILE A 291 -12.75 -7.06 12.75
C ILE A 291 -11.50 -7.95 12.74
N ASP A 292 -11.64 -9.24 13.07
CA ASP A 292 -10.52 -10.19 13.03
C ASP A 292 -9.95 -10.32 11.61
N GLU A 293 -10.83 -10.44 10.61
CA GLU A 293 -10.46 -10.55 9.20
C GLU A 293 -9.80 -9.27 8.68
N ILE A 294 -10.26 -8.08 9.07
CA ILE A 294 -9.55 -6.81 8.76
C ILE A 294 -8.13 -6.86 9.34
N GLY A 295 -7.97 -7.34 10.58
CA GLY A 295 -6.67 -7.54 11.20
C GLY A 295 -5.74 -8.43 10.37
N VAL A 296 -6.23 -9.60 9.94
CA VAL A 296 -5.48 -10.54 9.07
C VAL A 296 -5.07 -9.88 7.76
N ASN A 297 -5.97 -9.13 7.13
CA ASN A 297 -5.69 -8.47 5.85
C ASN A 297 -4.63 -7.36 5.97
N LEU A 298 -4.55 -6.68 7.13
CA LEU A 298 -3.54 -5.66 7.40
C LEU A 298 -2.18 -6.25 7.83
N GLU A 299 -2.15 -7.52 8.29
CA GLU A 299 -0.91 -8.22 8.63
C GLU A 299 0.00 -8.47 7.41
N GLU A 300 -0.54 -8.44 6.19
CA GLU A 300 0.20 -8.60 4.92
C GLU A 300 0.28 -7.29 4.12
N PRO A 301 1.10 -6.31 4.54
CA PRO A 301 0.98 -4.95 4.03
C PRO A 301 1.37 -4.80 2.56
N PHE A 302 2.40 -5.51 2.08
CA PHE A 302 2.91 -5.37 0.72
C PHE A 302 1.95 -5.91 -0.35
N ARG A 303 1.05 -6.83 0.00
CA ARG A 303 -0.04 -7.29 -0.88
C ARG A 303 -1.16 -6.26 -1.02
N ARG A 304 -1.30 -5.35 -0.06
CA ARG A 304 -2.37 -4.34 -0.01
C ARG A 304 -1.89 -2.96 -0.47
N LEU A 305 -0.61 -2.67 -0.34
CA LEU A 305 -0.04 -1.44 -0.86
C LEU A 305 0.06 -1.51 -2.39
N PRO A 306 -0.30 -0.43 -3.10
CA PRO A 306 -0.19 -0.35 -4.55
C PRO A 306 1.27 -0.07 -4.94
N LEU A 307 2.18 -1.01 -4.66
CA LEU A 307 3.63 -0.78 -4.83
C LEU A 307 4.02 -0.53 -6.29
N GLN A 308 3.35 -1.18 -7.24
CA GLN A 308 3.58 -0.96 -8.67
C GLN A 308 3.16 0.46 -9.09
N ASP A 309 2.01 0.94 -8.61
CA ASP A 309 1.60 2.33 -8.88
C ASP A 309 2.57 3.33 -8.26
N ILE A 310 3.05 3.07 -7.05
CA ILE A 310 4.08 3.89 -6.39
C ILE A 310 5.39 3.86 -7.20
N ALA A 311 5.82 2.70 -7.71
CA ALA A 311 7.00 2.58 -8.56
C ALA A 311 6.83 3.38 -9.86
N ASN A 312 5.68 3.28 -10.51
CA ASN A 312 5.32 4.07 -11.70
C ASN A 312 5.35 5.59 -11.42
N VAL A 313 4.91 6.03 -10.23
CA VAL A 313 5.02 7.45 -9.83
C VAL A 313 6.48 7.90 -9.76
N ILE A 314 7.35 7.05 -9.21
CA ILE A 314 8.78 7.37 -9.08
C ILE A 314 9.40 7.43 -10.48
N GLU A 315 9.10 6.46 -11.34
CA GLU A 315 9.55 6.45 -12.74
C GLU A 315 9.13 7.71 -13.49
N ALA A 316 7.85 8.07 -13.43
CA ALA A 316 7.35 9.31 -14.04
C ALA A 316 8.05 10.56 -13.47
N SER A 317 8.37 10.56 -12.18
CA SER A 317 9.13 11.65 -11.56
C SER A 317 10.55 11.75 -12.14
N VAL A 318 11.23 10.62 -12.35
CA VAL A 318 12.58 10.57 -12.93
C VAL A 318 12.60 11.09 -14.36
N VAL A 319 11.60 10.70 -15.16
CA VAL A 319 11.43 11.20 -16.54
C VAL A 319 11.19 12.70 -16.55
N SER A 320 10.26 13.20 -15.72
CA SER A 320 9.95 14.63 -15.56
C SER A 320 11.20 15.43 -15.19
N TYR A 321 12.00 14.96 -14.23
CA TYR A 321 13.22 15.65 -13.81
C TYR A 321 14.25 15.77 -14.92
N LYS A 322 14.35 14.76 -15.80
CA LYS A 322 15.25 14.82 -16.95
C LYS A 322 14.82 15.92 -17.93
N GLU A 323 13.52 15.99 -18.26
CA GLU A 323 12.95 17.00 -19.16
C GLU A 323 13.06 18.42 -18.58
N GLU A 324 12.72 18.59 -17.29
CA GLU A 324 12.83 19.85 -16.57
C GLU A 324 14.27 20.33 -16.46
N HIS A 325 15.21 19.42 -16.18
CA HIS A 325 16.63 19.75 -16.09
C HIS A 325 17.19 20.24 -17.44
N ASP A 326 16.86 19.58 -18.54
CA ASP A 326 17.29 20.01 -19.88
C ASP A 326 16.65 21.37 -20.26
N SER A 327 15.37 21.57 -19.91
CA SER A 327 14.65 22.85 -20.12
C SER A 327 15.26 24.00 -19.30
N MET A 328 15.53 23.79 -18.02
CA MET A 328 16.11 24.80 -17.14
C MET A 328 17.51 25.21 -17.62
N ARG A 329 18.31 24.26 -18.10
CA ARG A 329 19.63 24.57 -18.67
C ARG A 329 19.54 25.40 -19.94
N ALA A 330 18.58 25.13 -20.82
CA ALA A 330 18.35 25.96 -21.99
C ALA A 330 18.01 27.41 -21.60
N VAL A 331 17.21 27.61 -20.55
CA VAL A 331 16.90 28.94 -20.01
C VAL A 331 18.15 29.64 -19.47
N MET A 332 18.99 28.95 -18.69
CA MET A 332 20.22 29.53 -18.14
C MET A 332 21.21 29.93 -19.24
N MET A 333 21.41 29.08 -20.25
CA MET A 333 22.31 29.38 -21.37
C MET A 333 21.84 30.59 -22.20
N ASN A 334 20.52 30.75 -22.37
CA ASN A 334 19.96 31.91 -23.06
C ASN A 334 20.08 33.19 -22.23
N ALA A 335 19.97 33.10 -20.90
CA ALA A 335 20.19 34.24 -20.01
C ALA A 335 21.65 34.72 -20.07
N ASP A 336 22.60 33.79 -20.00
CA ASP A 336 24.04 34.09 -20.11
C ASP A 336 24.42 34.68 -21.48
N ALA A 337 23.73 34.28 -22.56
CA ALA A 337 23.95 34.84 -23.90
C ALA A 337 23.34 36.24 -24.11
N SER A 338 22.43 36.66 -23.22
CA SER A 338 21.75 37.97 -23.29
C SER A 338 22.34 39.03 -22.34
N ALA A 339 23.30 38.65 -21.51
CA ALA A 339 24.01 39.48 -20.54
C ALA A 339 25.38 39.92 -21.09
#